data_AF-A0A6G3XJ78-F1
#
_entry.id   AF-A0A6G3XJ78-F1
#
_cell.length_a   1.000
_cell.length_b   1.000
_cell.length_c   1.000
_cell.angle_alpha   90.00
_cell.angle_beta   90.00
_cell.angle_gamma   90.00
#
_symmetry.space_group_name_H-M   'P 1'
#
loop_
_entity.id
_entity.type
_entity.pdbx_description
1 polymer ?
#
loop_
_entity_poly.entity_id
_entity_poly.type
_entity_poly.pdbx_seq_one_letter_code
_entity_poly.pdbx_strand_id
1 'polypeptide(L)'
;MIDAIAYKFQTGTQWVHLPEKYGNWRGVYNRLRMWAVDGTWERVFTALVAQADANEDLNWAVSVDSTIARAHQHAAGARNKGPRSTTPAT
;
A
#
# COMPACT_ATOMS: atom_id res chain seq x y z
N MET A 1 -7.82 -1.72 -20.85
CA MET A 1 -8.22 -1.75 -19.42
C MET A 1 -7.01 -1.93 -18.52
N ILE A 2 -6.35 -3.09 -18.51
CA ILE A 2 -5.14 -3.33 -17.69
C ILE A 2 -4.01 -2.38 -18.08
N ASP A 3 -3.78 -2.19 -19.39
CA ASP A 3 -2.77 -1.22 -19.88
C ASP A 3 -3.04 0.22 -19.42
N ALA A 4 -4.32 0.58 -19.27
CA ALA A 4 -4.72 1.90 -18.78
C ALA A 4 -4.38 2.08 -17.28
N ILE A 5 -4.54 1.00 -16.51
CA ILE A 5 -4.18 0.93 -15.09
C ILE A 5 -2.66 0.97 -14.95
N ALA A 6 -1.94 0.17 -15.73
CA ALA A 6 -0.48 0.16 -15.77
C ALA A 6 0.07 1.55 -16.13
N TYR A 7 -0.47 2.18 -17.18
CA TYR A 7 -0.10 3.54 -17.58
C TYR A 7 -0.30 4.54 -16.45
N LYS A 8 -1.46 4.52 -15.77
CA LYS A 8 -1.74 5.40 -14.63
C LYS A 8 -0.69 5.31 -13.52
N PHE A 9 -0.25 4.09 -13.19
CA PHE A 9 0.75 3.86 -12.14
C PHE A 9 2.16 4.19 -12.61
N GLN A 10 2.48 3.95 -13.88
CA GLN A 10 3.78 4.28 -14.45
C GLN A 10 3.99 5.80 -14.59
N THR A 11 2.96 6.55 -14.98
CA THR A 11 3.09 7.99 -15.28
C THR A 11 2.59 8.90 -14.17
N GLY A 12 1.79 8.39 -13.23
CA GLY A 12 1.16 9.20 -12.19
C GLY A 12 0.06 10.14 -12.69
N THR A 13 -0.24 10.18 -14.01
CA THR A 13 -1.22 11.10 -14.63
C THR A 13 -2.57 11.10 -13.90
N GLN A 14 -3.25 12.25 -13.77
CA GLN A 14 -4.59 12.26 -13.17
C GLN A 14 -5.57 11.44 -14.03
N TRP A 15 -6.57 10.79 -13.41
CA TRP A 15 -7.53 9.96 -14.15
C TRP A 15 -8.27 10.71 -15.26
N VAL A 16 -8.61 11.97 -15.02
CA VAL A 16 -9.28 12.84 -16.00
C VAL A 16 -8.42 13.10 -17.25
N HIS A 17 -7.10 12.94 -17.13
CA HIS A 17 -6.13 13.11 -18.20
C HIS A 17 -5.63 11.78 -18.78
N LEU A 18 -6.34 10.67 -18.52
CA LEU A 18 -6.02 9.39 -19.15
C LEU A 18 -6.13 9.53 -20.69
N PRO A 19 -5.09 9.16 -21.45
CA PRO A 19 -5.14 9.23 -22.91
C PRO A 19 -6.33 8.48 -23.50
N GLU A 20 -6.99 9.07 -24.50
CA GLU A 20 -8.22 8.53 -25.10
C GLU A 20 -8.08 7.10 -25.64
N LYS A 21 -6.88 6.73 -26.12
CA LYS A 21 -6.56 5.36 -26.55
C LYS A 21 -6.83 4.28 -25.50
N TYR A 22 -6.89 4.66 -24.23
CA TYR A 22 -7.18 3.75 -23.12
C TYR A 22 -8.68 3.67 -22.76
N GLY A 23 -9.51 4.48 -23.41
CA GLY A 23 -10.95 4.54 -23.21
C GLY A 23 -11.38 5.39 -22.01
N ASN A 24 -12.63 5.21 -21.59
CA ASN A 24 -13.23 5.99 -20.52
C ASN A 24 -12.57 5.74 -19.16
N TRP A 25 -11.90 6.76 -18.63
CA TRP A 25 -11.20 6.71 -17.35
C TRP A 25 -12.10 6.29 -16.18
N ARG A 26 -13.39 6.62 -16.18
CA ARG A 26 -14.32 6.23 -15.10
C ARG A 26 -14.49 4.73 -15.02
N GLY A 27 -14.58 4.07 -16.18
CA GLY A 27 -14.66 2.61 -16.25
C GLY A 27 -13.37 1.95 -15.77
N VAL A 28 -12.23 2.52 -16.14
CA VAL A 28 -10.91 2.04 -15.71
C VAL A 28 -10.74 2.16 -14.20
N TYR A 29 -11.06 3.33 -13.64
CA TYR A 29 -11.02 3.56 -12.20
C TYR A 29 -11.97 2.62 -11.44
N ASN A 30 -13.21 2.47 -11.91
CA ASN A 30 -14.19 1.60 -11.27
C ASN A 30 -13.73 0.14 -11.28
N ARG A 31 -13.16 -0.34 -12.40
CA ARG A 31 -12.60 -1.69 -12.48
C ARG A 31 -11.44 -1.86 -11.51
N LEU A 32 -10.49 -0.93 -11.51
CA LEU A 32 -9.36 -0.95 -10.57
C LEU A 32 -9.85 -1.08 -9.13
N ARG A 33 -10.81 -0.22 -8.74
CA ARG A 33 -11.37 -0.19 -7.38
C ARG A 33 -12.11 -1.48 -7.03
N MET A 34 -12.96 -1.99 -7.93
CA MET A 34 -13.69 -3.24 -7.69
C MET A 34 -12.73 -4.41 -7.49
N TRP A 35 -11.72 -4.53 -8.36
CA TRP A 35 -10.74 -5.60 -8.27
C TRP A 35 -9.82 -5.53 -7.05
N ALA A 36 -9.63 -4.32 -6.51
CA ALA A 36 -8.94 -4.15 -5.24
C ALA A 36 -9.80 -4.62 -4.06
N VAL A 37 -11.10 -4.33 -4.09
CA VAL A 37 -12.03 -4.72 -3.02
C VAL A 37 -12.35 -6.21 -3.04
N ASP A 38 -12.49 -6.81 -4.22
CA ASP A 38 -12.85 -8.22 -4.38
C ASP A 38 -11.63 -9.18 -4.42
N GLY A 39 -10.43 -8.66 -4.17
CA GLY A 39 -9.19 -9.45 -4.13
C GLY A 39 -8.76 -10.04 -5.48
N THR A 40 -9.31 -9.56 -6.61
CA THR A 40 -8.84 -10.01 -7.94
C THR A 40 -7.36 -9.68 -8.15
N TRP A 41 -6.89 -8.51 -7.71
CA TRP A 41 -5.47 -8.17 -7.85
C TRP A 41 -4.55 -9.12 -7.10
N GLU A 42 -4.93 -9.50 -5.88
CA GLU A 42 -4.18 -10.46 -5.07
C GLU A 42 -4.09 -11.81 -5.80
N ARG A 43 -5.22 -12.33 -6.28
CA ARG A 43 -5.26 -13.60 -7.01
C ARG A 43 -4.43 -13.58 -8.29
N VAL A 44 -4.50 -12.50 -9.06
CA VAL A 44 -3.68 -12.33 -10.27
C VAL A 44 -2.20 -12.28 -9.90
N PHE A 45 -1.83 -11.52 -8.86
CA PHE A 45 -0.45 -11.43 -8.41
C PHE A 45 0.09 -12.78 -7.94
N THR A 46 -0.65 -13.51 -7.11
CA THR A 46 -0.27 -14.85 -6.65
C THR A 46 -0.06 -15.82 -7.82
N ALA A 47 -0.96 -15.81 -8.81
CA ALA A 47 -0.84 -16.66 -9.98
C ALA A 47 0.41 -16.34 -10.83
N LEU A 48 0.71 -15.04 -11.02
CA LEU A 48 1.88 -14.59 -11.77
C LEU A 48 3.19 -14.93 -11.05
N VAL A 49 3.23 -14.77 -9.72
CA VAL A 49 4.40 -15.15 -8.91
C VAL A 49 4.63 -16.66 -8.99
N ALA A 50 3.58 -17.47 -8.83
CA ALA A 50 3.70 -18.92 -8.94
C ALA A 50 4.18 -19.37 -10.33
N GLN A 51 3.73 -18.70 -11.40
CA GLN A 51 4.20 -18.98 -12.75
C GLN A 51 5.68 -18.61 -12.94
N ALA A 52 6.10 -17.43 -12.47
CA ALA A 52 7.49 -17.00 -12.60
C ALA A 52 8.44 -17.87 -11.76
N ASP A 53 8.01 -18.31 -10.57
CA ASP A 53 8.76 -19.26 -9.74
C ASP A 53 8.94 -20.60 -10.46
N ALA A 54 7.86 -21.13 -11.06
CA ALA A 54 7.92 -22.38 -11.84
C ALA A 54 8.81 -22.29 -13.10
N ASN A 55 8.96 -21.10 -13.66
CA ASN A 55 9.83 -20.85 -14.82
C ASN A 55 11.28 -20.54 -14.43
N GLU A 56 11.63 -20.51 -13.14
CA GLU A 56 12.92 -20.03 -12.63
C GLU A 56 13.24 -18.56 -13.02
N ASP A 57 12.21 -17.80 -13.41
CA ASP A 57 12.31 -16.38 -13.80
C ASP A 57 12.16 -15.44 -12.59
N LEU A 58 11.92 -15.99 -11.39
CA LEU A 58 11.71 -15.22 -10.17
C LEU A 58 13.01 -15.07 -9.36
N ASN A 59 13.63 -13.90 -9.42
CA ASN A 59 14.62 -13.50 -8.42
C ASN A 59 13.88 -12.87 -7.23
N TRP A 60 13.92 -13.53 -6.06
CA TRP A 60 13.25 -13.09 -4.83
C TRP A 60 13.87 -11.80 -4.27
N ALA A 61 13.55 -10.66 -4.88
CA ALA A 61 13.89 -9.34 -4.38
C ALA A 61 12.88 -8.92 -3.30
N VAL A 62 13.32 -8.91 -2.04
CA VAL A 62 12.53 -8.39 -0.93
C VAL A 62 12.53 -6.86 -1.01
N SER A 63 11.35 -6.27 -1.27
CA SER A 63 11.17 -4.82 -1.15
C SER A 63 10.78 -4.49 0.29
N VAL A 64 11.57 -3.66 0.95
CA VAL A 64 11.28 -3.14 2.30
C VAL A 64 10.90 -1.69 2.17
N ASP A 65 9.64 -1.34 2.46
CA ASP A 65 9.21 0.03 2.61
C ASP A 65 9.21 0.44 4.10
N SER A 66 9.65 1.66 4.38
CA SER A 66 9.59 2.26 5.71
C SER A 66 8.67 3.47 5.66
N THR A 67 7.70 3.55 6.56
CA THR A 67 6.84 4.72 6.73
C THR A 67 7.22 5.44 8.03
N ILE A 68 7.58 6.73 7.93
CA ILE A 68 7.84 7.58 9.10
C ILE A 68 6.67 8.56 9.25
N ALA A 69 5.89 8.41 10.32
CA ALA A 69 4.87 9.37 10.72
C ALA A 69 5.39 10.27 11.85
N ARG A 70 5.49 11.58 11.61
CA ARG A 70 5.82 12.54 12.68
C ARG A 70 4.63 12.68 13.62
N ALA A 71 4.85 12.41 14.90
CA ALA A 71 3.86 12.68 15.94
C ALA A 71 3.76 14.19 16.21
N HIS A 72 2.55 14.67 16.55
CA HIS A 72 2.36 16.04 17.03
C HIS A 72 3.13 16.26 18.34
N GLN A 73 3.61 17.48 18.60
CA GLN A 73 4.37 17.80 19.82
C GLN A 73 3.64 17.49 21.15
N HIS A 74 2.31 17.33 21.11
CA HIS A 74 1.48 16.95 22.26
C HIS A 74 1.13 15.46 22.32
N ALA A 75 1.72 14.63 21.46
CA ALA A 75 1.50 13.18 21.46
C ALA A 75 2.24 12.45 22.59
N ALA A 76 3.09 13.15 23.34
CA ALA A 76 3.64 12.63 24.58
C ALA A 76 2.51 12.48 25.61
N GLY A 77 2.00 11.25 25.76
CA GLY A 77 0.94 10.93 26.71
C GLY A 77 1.29 11.27 28.17
N ALA A 78 0.32 11.11 29.07
CA ALA A 78 0.47 11.44 30.48
C ALA A 78 1.57 10.60 31.16
N ARG A 79 2.32 11.23 32.07
CA ARG A 79 3.41 10.58 32.82
C ARG A 79 2.84 9.59 33.84
N ASN A 80 3.03 8.29 33.62
CA ASN A 80 2.73 7.26 34.62
C ASN A 80 3.76 7.35 35.77
N LYS A 81 3.45 8.09 36.84
CA LYS A 81 4.20 7.95 38.10
C LYS A 81 3.79 6.62 38.72
N GLY A 82 4.72 5.66 38.78
CA GLY A 82 4.57 4.49 39.65
C GLY A 82 4.34 4.92 41.11
N PRO A 83 3.78 4.04 41.96
CA PRO A 83 3.48 4.37 43.35
C PRO A 83 4.73 4.90 44.06
N ARG A 84 4.55 5.99 44.81
CA ARG A 84 5.61 6.66 45.56
C ARG A 84 6.16 5.69 46.60
N SER A 85 7.45 5.36 46.51
CA SER A 85 8.13 4.65 47.61
C SER A 85 8.13 5.54 48.85
N THR A 86 7.42 5.10 49.88
CA THR A 86 7.50 5.68 51.22
C THR A 86 8.72 5.11 51.93
N THR A 87 9.78 5.91 52.07
CA THR A 87 10.85 5.59 53.02
C THR A 87 10.37 5.97 54.43
N PRO A 88 10.49 5.11 55.46
CA PRO A 88 10.11 5.47 56.82
C PRO A 88 11.12 6.46 57.40
N ALA A 89 10.62 7.44 58.16
CA ALA A 89 11.45 8.39 58.89
C ALA A 89 12.04 7.74 60.17
N THR A 90 13.30 8.05 60.44
CA THR A 90 14.00 7.76 61.70
C THR A 90 13.48 8.62 62.84
#